data_AF-A0A961XIY7-F1
#
_entry.id   AF-A0A961XIY7-F1
#
_cell.length_a   1.000
_cell.length_b   1.000
_cell.length_c   1.000
_cell.angle_alpha   90.00
_cell.angle_beta   90.00
_cell.angle_gamma   90.00
#
_symmetry.space_group_name_H-M   'P 1'
#
loop_
_entity.id
_entity.type
_entity.pdbx_description
1 polymer ?
#
loop_
_entity_poly.entity_id
_entity_poly.type
_entity_poly.pdbx_seq_one_letter_code
_entity_poly.pdbx_strand_id
1 'polypeptide(L)'
;PINNFIIATEPLSETLAKRLIANNAAVADSRFVINYFRLSSDLRLLFGGGENYGYSFPTDIAAFVRKPMLKVFPSLENIRITHGWGGTLAITVNRLPAFRRVEGNIVSASGFSGQGVTLATLAGRILAEAVRGQMERFDVMASLPSMPFPGGAALRWPMLVLAMTWFSLRDRL
;
A
#
# COMPACT_ATOMS: atom_id res chain seq x y z
N PRO A 1 9.88 -7.19 -0.39
CA PRO A 1 9.26 -5.84 -0.41
C PRO A 1 8.27 -5.78 -1.57
N ILE A 2 7.30 -4.88 -1.52
CA ILE A 2 6.41 -4.58 -2.67
C ILE A 2 6.55 -3.09 -2.94
N ASN A 3 6.60 -2.66 -4.20
CA ASN A 3 6.50 -1.23 -4.52
C ASN A 3 5.08 -0.89 -4.94
N ASN A 4 4.60 0.23 -4.44
CA ASN A 4 3.29 0.80 -4.76
C ASN A 4 3.50 2.21 -5.29
N PHE A 5 2.64 2.62 -6.21
CA PHE A 5 2.75 3.87 -6.92
C PHE A 5 1.40 4.60 -6.95
N ILE A 6 1.47 5.93 -6.89
CA ILE A 6 0.32 6.82 -6.91
C ILE A 6 0.60 7.92 -7.93
N ILE A 7 -0.45 8.35 -8.62
CA ILE A 7 -0.46 9.54 -9.46
C ILE A 7 -1.50 10.56 -8.96
N ALA A 8 -1.27 11.82 -9.29
CA ALA A 8 -2.25 12.89 -9.16
C ALA A 8 -2.48 13.55 -10.51
N THR A 9 -3.75 13.72 -10.89
CA THR A 9 -4.13 14.50 -12.07
C THR A 9 -3.91 16.00 -11.85
N GLU A 10 -4.10 16.80 -12.89
CA GLU A 10 -4.47 18.20 -12.72
C GLU A 10 -5.82 18.33 -11.99
N PRO A 11 -6.13 19.51 -11.38
CA PRO A 11 -7.44 19.75 -10.80
C PRO A 11 -8.53 19.50 -11.84
N LEU A 12 -9.48 18.65 -11.49
CA LEU A 12 -10.62 18.35 -12.36
C LEU A 12 -11.69 19.42 -12.18
N SER A 13 -12.51 19.62 -13.21
CA SER A 13 -13.74 20.40 -13.03
C SER A 13 -14.65 19.71 -12.01
N GLU A 14 -15.41 20.48 -11.24
CA GLU A 14 -16.36 19.91 -10.26
C GLU A 14 -17.32 18.90 -10.89
N THR A 15 -17.80 19.20 -12.09
CA THR A 15 -18.70 18.32 -12.83
C THR A 15 -18.04 16.98 -13.14
N LEU A 16 -16.78 16.98 -13.58
CA LEU A 16 -16.05 15.75 -13.84
C LEU A 16 -15.75 15.01 -12.53
N ALA A 17 -15.24 15.71 -11.51
CA ALA A 17 -14.93 15.14 -10.21
C ALA A 17 -16.15 14.43 -9.57
N LYS A 18 -17.32 15.07 -9.57
CA LYS A 18 -18.59 14.50 -9.06
C LYS A 18 -19.08 13.31 -9.91
N ARG A 19 -18.76 13.26 -11.20
CA ARG A 19 -19.05 12.07 -12.04
C ARG A 19 -18.17 10.88 -11.69
N LEU A 20 -16.91 11.11 -11.30
CA LEU A 20 -16.00 10.03 -10.89
C LEU A 20 -16.34 9.49 -9.50
N ILE A 21 -16.52 10.38 -8.52
CA ILE A 21 -16.80 10.04 -7.12
C ILE A 21 -17.84 11.02 -6.56
N ALA A 22 -19.12 10.68 -6.71
CA ALA A 22 -20.23 11.58 -6.38
C ALA A 22 -20.28 12.02 -4.91
N ASN A 23 -19.88 11.15 -4.00
CA ASN A 23 -19.92 11.39 -2.55
C ASN A 23 -18.56 11.72 -1.93
N ASN A 24 -17.52 11.94 -2.75
CA ASN A 24 -16.15 12.18 -2.28
C ASN A 24 -15.57 11.09 -1.36
N ALA A 25 -16.05 9.84 -1.49
CA ALA A 25 -15.51 8.72 -0.73
C ALA A 25 -14.08 8.35 -1.18
N ALA A 26 -13.32 7.75 -0.26
CA ALA A 26 -12.15 6.97 -0.64
C ALA A 26 -12.62 5.59 -1.11
N VAL A 27 -12.13 5.15 -2.27
CA VAL A 27 -12.51 3.90 -2.90
C VAL A 27 -11.30 2.98 -2.97
N ALA A 28 -11.51 1.70 -2.71
CA ALA A 28 -10.58 0.62 -3.00
C ALA A 28 -11.36 -0.54 -3.63
N ASP A 29 -10.79 -1.19 -4.63
CA ASP A 29 -11.41 -2.37 -5.24
C ASP A 29 -11.10 -3.66 -4.45
N SER A 30 -11.71 -4.76 -4.85
CA SER A 30 -11.54 -6.08 -4.22
C SER A 30 -10.44 -6.93 -4.88
N ARG A 31 -9.59 -6.34 -5.73
CA ARG A 31 -8.53 -7.07 -6.43
C ARG A 31 -7.43 -7.45 -5.44
N PHE A 32 -6.60 -8.43 -5.82
CA PHE A 32 -5.41 -8.72 -5.01
C PHE A 32 -4.38 -7.60 -5.12
N VAL A 33 -4.15 -7.09 -6.34
CA VAL A 33 -3.42 -5.85 -6.58
C VAL A 33 -4.44 -4.72 -6.63
N ILE A 34 -4.63 -4.09 -5.47
CA ILE A 34 -5.74 -3.16 -5.24
C ILE A 34 -5.52 -1.88 -6.06
N ASN A 35 -6.56 -1.43 -6.76
CA ASN A 35 -6.65 -0.02 -7.15
C ASN A 35 -7.41 0.74 -6.08
N TYR A 36 -6.86 1.88 -5.67
CA TYR A 36 -7.46 2.75 -4.68
C TYR A 36 -7.37 4.20 -5.12
N PHE A 37 -8.42 4.97 -4.89
CA PHE A 37 -8.49 6.33 -5.39
C PHE A 37 -9.42 7.20 -4.55
N ARG A 38 -9.15 8.51 -4.57
CA ARG A 38 -9.97 9.54 -3.93
C ARG A 38 -9.71 10.88 -4.59
N LEU A 39 -10.58 11.85 -4.33
CA LEU A 39 -10.31 13.25 -4.67
C LEU A 39 -9.48 13.92 -3.56
N SER A 40 -8.59 14.82 -3.96
CA SER A 40 -7.96 15.81 -3.06
C SER A 40 -8.92 16.96 -2.77
N SER A 41 -8.56 17.85 -1.83
CA SER A 41 -9.34 19.05 -1.51
C SER A 41 -9.46 20.03 -2.68
N ASP A 42 -8.49 20.03 -3.60
CA ASP A 42 -8.48 20.82 -4.84
C ASP A 42 -8.95 20.02 -6.07
N LEU A 43 -9.69 18.94 -5.87
CA LEU A 43 -10.35 18.14 -6.92
C LEU A 43 -9.41 17.43 -7.90
N ARG A 44 -8.19 17.08 -7.49
CA ARG A 44 -7.35 16.14 -8.23
C ARG A 44 -7.81 14.73 -7.93
N LEU A 45 -7.83 13.87 -8.94
CA LEU A 45 -7.92 12.44 -8.68
C LEU A 45 -6.54 11.94 -8.23
N LEU A 46 -6.47 11.46 -6.99
CA LEU A 46 -5.36 10.65 -6.50
C LEU A 46 -5.68 9.20 -6.83
N PHE A 47 -4.86 8.56 -7.64
CA PHE A 47 -5.07 7.18 -8.07
C PHE A 47 -3.83 6.34 -7.77
N GLY A 48 -3.98 5.34 -6.91
CA GLY A 48 -2.99 4.33 -6.63
C GLY A 48 -3.33 3.04 -7.36
N GLY A 49 -2.33 2.46 -8.02
CA GLY A 49 -2.52 1.25 -8.80
C GLY A 49 -1.26 0.85 -9.54
N GLY A 50 -1.22 -0.41 -9.98
CA GLY A 50 -0.01 -1.00 -10.55
C GLY A 50 1.01 -1.26 -9.44
N GLU A 51 0.92 -2.39 -8.76
CA GLU A 51 1.99 -2.80 -7.84
C GLU A 51 3.04 -3.58 -8.62
N ASN A 52 4.31 -3.39 -8.25
CA ASN A 52 5.39 -4.24 -8.75
C ASN A 52 6.15 -4.88 -7.58
N TYR A 53 6.66 -6.08 -7.84
CA TYR A 53 7.36 -6.90 -6.85
C TYR A 53 8.86 -6.92 -7.10
N GLY A 54 9.32 -6.12 -8.08
CA GLY A 54 10.73 -5.90 -8.36
C GLY A 54 11.37 -4.98 -7.32
N TYR A 55 12.69 -4.92 -7.31
CA TYR A 55 13.44 -4.01 -6.44
C TYR A 55 13.61 -2.61 -7.05
N SER A 56 13.23 -2.41 -8.31
CA SER A 56 13.34 -1.15 -9.04
C SER A 56 11.98 -0.51 -9.31
N PHE A 57 11.97 0.81 -9.36
CA PHE A 57 10.78 1.58 -9.72
C PHE A 57 10.70 1.72 -11.24
N PRO A 58 9.50 1.85 -11.82
CA PRO A 58 9.35 2.23 -13.21
C PRO A 58 10.04 3.57 -13.48
N THR A 59 10.73 3.70 -14.62
CA THR A 59 11.34 4.97 -15.05
C THR A 59 10.29 6.07 -15.21
N ASP A 60 9.08 5.70 -15.64
CA ASP A 60 7.93 6.58 -15.75
C ASP A 60 6.75 6.03 -14.94
N ILE A 61 6.63 6.50 -13.70
CA ILE A 61 5.53 6.15 -12.79
C ILE A 61 4.19 6.63 -13.35
N ALA A 62 4.15 7.83 -13.96
CA ALA A 62 2.91 8.40 -14.46
C ALA A 62 2.30 7.52 -15.55
N ALA A 63 3.08 7.15 -16.56
CA ALA A 63 2.64 6.25 -17.63
C ALA A 63 2.27 4.86 -17.10
N PHE A 64 2.99 4.37 -16.08
CA PHE A 64 2.72 3.07 -15.48
C PHE A 64 1.35 3.01 -14.79
N VAL A 65 1.06 3.96 -13.89
CA VAL A 65 -0.21 4.02 -13.14
C VAL A 65 -1.37 4.54 -13.99
N ARG A 66 -1.11 5.30 -15.06
CA ARG A 66 -2.16 5.73 -16.01
C ARG A 66 -2.93 4.55 -16.60
N LYS A 67 -2.26 3.43 -16.88
CA LYS A 67 -2.88 2.23 -17.48
C LYS A 67 -4.04 1.70 -16.63
N PRO A 68 -3.88 1.35 -15.34
CA PRO A 68 -5.01 0.95 -14.51
C PRO A 68 -6.01 2.08 -14.28
N MET A 69 -5.58 3.34 -14.17
CA MET A 69 -6.51 4.49 -14.04
C MET A 69 -7.49 4.54 -15.21
N LEU A 70 -7.02 4.43 -16.46
CA LEU A 70 -7.87 4.48 -17.64
C LEU A 70 -8.77 3.25 -17.81
N LYS A 71 -8.42 2.12 -17.20
CA LYS A 71 -9.34 0.96 -17.14
C LYS A 71 -10.55 1.24 -16.24
N VAL A 72 -10.37 2.03 -15.18
CA VAL A 72 -11.46 2.39 -14.26
C VAL A 72 -12.20 3.63 -14.76
N PHE A 73 -11.46 4.63 -15.26
CA PHE A 73 -11.99 5.91 -15.71
C PHE A 73 -11.49 6.26 -17.12
N PRO A 74 -12.08 5.64 -18.18
CA PRO A 74 -11.68 5.92 -19.56
C PRO A 74 -11.83 7.39 -19.95
N SER A 75 -12.77 8.11 -19.33
CA SER A 75 -13.01 9.54 -19.56
C SER A 75 -11.83 10.45 -19.20
N LEU A 76 -10.80 9.94 -18.53
CA LEU A 76 -9.60 10.70 -18.16
C LEU A 76 -8.46 10.56 -19.17
N GLU A 77 -8.71 10.00 -20.35
CA GLU A 77 -7.70 9.75 -21.38
C GLU A 77 -6.85 10.99 -21.70
N ASN A 78 -7.46 12.17 -21.78
CA ASN A 78 -6.76 13.41 -22.12
C ASN A 78 -6.36 14.27 -20.92
N ILE A 79 -6.64 13.82 -19.70
CA ILE A 79 -6.30 14.56 -18.48
C ILE A 79 -4.81 14.48 -18.21
N ARG A 80 -4.20 15.62 -17.87
CA ARG A 80 -2.79 15.68 -17.52
C ARG A 80 -2.54 15.05 -16.15
N ILE A 81 -1.53 14.18 -16.09
CA ILE A 81 -0.93 13.75 -14.81
C ILE A 81 0.12 14.77 -14.42
N THR A 82 0.02 15.30 -13.21
CA THR A 82 0.91 16.36 -12.72
C THR A 82 1.98 15.82 -11.77
N HIS A 83 1.67 14.74 -11.05
CA HIS A 83 2.59 14.12 -10.09
C HIS A 83 2.49 12.61 -10.19
N GLY A 84 3.63 11.95 -9.97
CA GLY A 84 3.72 10.51 -9.80
C GLY A 84 4.81 10.20 -8.77
N TRP A 85 4.49 9.35 -7.82
CA TRP A 85 5.44 8.93 -6.78
C TRP A 85 5.19 7.47 -6.40
N GLY A 86 6.15 6.90 -5.70
CA GLY A 86 6.04 5.54 -5.19
C GLY A 86 6.87 5.33 -3.95
N GLY A 87 6.69 4.15 -3.38
CA GLY A 87 7.44 3.74 -2.20
C GLY A 87 7.50 2.22 -2.10
N THR A 88 8.52 1.76 -1.38
CA THR A 88 8.68 0.35 -1.04
C THR A 88 8.02 0.06 0.30
N LEU A 89 7.20 -0.98 0.34
CA LEU A 89 6.44 -1.40 1.50
C LEU A 89 7.06 -2.63 2.14
N ALA A 90 7.12 -2.60 3.48
CA ALA A 90 7.35 -3.76 4.31
C ALA A 90 6.03 -4.51 4.50
N ILE A 91 5.95 -5.70 3.90
CA ILE A 91 4.76 -6.55 3.89
C ILE A 91 5.07 -7.85 4.63
N THR A 92 4.22 -8.22 5.57
CA THR A 92 4.26 -9.50 6.29
C THR A 92 3.39 -10.54 5.59
N VAL A 93 3.64 -11.83 5.87
CA VAL A 93 2.92 -12.95 5.22
C VAL A 93 1.41 -12.89 5.48
N ASN A 94 1.02 -12.55 6.70
CA ASN A 94 -0.39 -12.46 7.12
C ASN A 94 -0.96 -11.04 7.09
N ARG A 95 -0.22 -10.07 6.54
CA ARG A 95 -0.61 -8.65 6.45
C ARG A 95 -0.83 -7.95 7.80
N LEU A 96 -0.47 -8.57 8.92
CA LEU A 96 -0.51 -7.94 10.25
C LEU A 96 0.77 -7.15 10.53
N PRO A 97 0.72 -6.09 11.36
CA PRO A 97 1.92 -5.37 11.78
C PRO A 97 2.86 -6.29 12.58
N ALA A 98 4.17 -6.12 12.40
CA ALA A 98 5.19 -6.90 13.09
C ALA A 98 5.81 -6.08 14.23
N PHE A 99 5.35 -6.34 15.46
CA PHE A 99 5.99 -5.85 16.68
C PHE A 99 6.89 -6.96 17.23
N ARG A 100 8.14 -6.63 17.55
CA ARG A 100 9.13 -7.61 18.01
C ARG A 100 10.05 -7.02 19.07
N ARG A 101 10.32 -7.80 20.12
CA ARG A 101 11.48 -7.61 20.97
C ARG A 101 12.65 -8.29 20.27
N VAL A 102 13.65 -7.51 19.87
CA VAL A 102 14.80 -8.00 19.10
C VAL A 102 15.80 -8.65 20.04
N GLU A 103 16.20 -7.93 21.09
CA GLU A 103 17.11 -8.38 22.13
C GLU A 103 16.99 -7.45 23.33
N GLY A 104 16.90 -7.97 24.56
CA GLY A 104 16.83 -7.16 25.77
C GLY A 104 15.75 -6.05 25.71
N ASN A 105 16.21 -4.80 25.75
CA ASN A 105 15.39 -3.58 25.65
C ASN A 105 15.26 -3.02 24.21
N ILE A 106 15.77 -3.72 23.20
CA ILE A 106 15.64 -3.35 21.79
C ILE A 106 14.30 -3.86 21.26
N VAL A 107 13.45 -2.94 20.84
CA VAL A 107 12.12 -3.22 20.28
C VAL A 107 11.99 -2.66 18.87
N SER A 108 11.12 -3.28 18.07
CA SER A 108 10.83 -2.88 16.69
C SER A 108 9.33 -2.93 16.42
N ALA A 109 8.83 -1.97 15.65
CA ALA A 109 7.51 -2.00 15.03
C ALA A 109 7.66 -1.74 13.53
N SER A 110 7.26 -2.70 12.70
CA SER A 110 7.47 -2.65 11.26
C SER A 110 6.40 -3.46 10.52
N GLY A 111 6.55 -3.62 9.20
CA GLY A 111 5.71 -4.57 8.46
C GLY A 111 4.23 -4.19 8.38
N PHE A 112 3.91 -2.89 8.41
CA PHE A 112 2.52 -2.39 8.42
C PHE A 112 1.69 -2.75 7.19
N SER A 113 2.25 -3.44 6.19
CA SER A 113 1.50 -4.14 5.15
C SER A 113 0.53 -3.25 4.33
N GLY A 114 0.90 -1.99 4.10
CA GLY A 114 0.06 -1.01 3.39
C GLY A 114 -0.73 -0.07 4.30
N GLN A 115 -0.78 -0.37 5.60
CA GLN A 115 -1.50 0.41 6.62
C GLN A 115 -0.55 1.31 7.42
N GLY A 116 0.57 1.72 6.84
CA GLY A 116 1.60 2.49 7.54
C GLY A 116 1.09 3.85 8.03
N VAL A 117 0.34 4.57 7.21
CA VAL A 117 -0.18 5.91 7.58
C VAL A 117 -1.14 5.84 8.75
N THR A 118 -1.98 4.80 8.82
CA THR A 118 -2.96 4.62 9.89
C THR A 118 -2.34 4.03 11.16
N LEU A 119 -1.47 3.02 11.02
CA LEU A 119 -0.91 2.28 12.15
C LEU A 119 0.36 2.90 12.74
N ALA A 120 1.15 3.65 11.97
CA ALA A 120 2.43 4.16 12.47
C ALA A 120 2.27 5.13 13.64
N THR A 121 1.23 5.98 13.64
CA THR A 121 0.95 6.90 14.75
C THR A 121 0.59 6.13 16.03
N LEU A 122 -0.23 5.07 15.90
CA LEU A 122 -0.54 4.18 17.02
C LEU A 122 0.71 3.44 17.49
N ALA A 123 1.51 2.92 16.58
CA ALA A 123 2.75 2.23 16.88
C ALA A 123 3.73 3.15 17.62
N GLY A 124 3.87 4.42 17.19
CA GLY A 124 4.70 5.41 17.85
C GLY A 124 4.27 5.66 19.30
N ARG A 125 2.96 5.76 19.56
CA ARG A 125 2.43 5.88 20.92
C ARG A 125 2.75 4.64 21.77
N ILE A 126 2.51 3.44 21.24
CA ILE A 126 2.79 2.17 21.93
C ILE A 126 4.29 2.04 22.24
N LEU A 127 5.17 2.43 21.31
CA LEU A 127 6.61 2.42 21.52
C LEU A 127 7.04 3.47 22.56
N ALA A 128 6.42 4.65 22.58
CA ALA A 128 6.68 5.65 23.61
C ALA A 128 6.26 5.16 25.01
N GLU A 129 5.13 4.45 25.12
CA GLU A 129 4.68 3.78 26.36
C GLU A 129 5.71 2.70 26.80
N ALA A 130 6.16 1.86 25.86
CA ALA A 130 7.17 0.84 26.12
C ALA A 130 8.50 1.43 26.62
N VAL A 131 8.96 2.56 26.06
CA VAL A 131 10.16 3.28 26.53
C VAL A 131 10.00 3.79 27.97
N ARG A 132 8.77 4.10 28.40
CA ARG A 132 8.46 4.48 29.79
C ARG A 132 8.27 3.28 30.73
N GLY A 133 8.49 2.06 30.24
CA GLY A 133 8.33 0.82 30.99
C GLY A 133 6.91 0.23 30.98
N GLN A 134 5.98 0.78 30.17
CA GLN A 134 4.61 0.29 30.04
C GLN A 134 4.50 -0.63 28.82
N MET A 135 4.74 -1.93 29.05
CA MET A 135 4.87 -2.91 27.97
C MET A 135 3.54 -3.55 27.55
N GLU A 136 2.44 -3.33 28.26
CA GLU A 136 1.21 -4.10 28.12
C GLU A 136 0.65 -4.07 26.69
N ARG A 137 0.54 -2.88 26.09
CA ARG A 137 0.06 -2.74 24.70
C ARG A 137 1.07 -3.24 23.69
N PHE A 138 2.36 -3.07 23.97
CA PHE A 138 3.40 -3.60 23.10
C PHE A 138 3.34 -5.14 23.07
N ASP A 139 3.21 -5.78 24.22
CA ASP A 139 3.17 -7.24 24.34
C ASP A 139 1.93 -7.82 23.65
N VAL A 140 0.78 -7.12 23.71
CA VAL A 140 -0.40 -7.46 22.90
C VAL A 140 -0.08 -7.41 21.41
N MET A 141 0.53 -6.33 20.91
CA MET A 141 0.89 -6.23 19.50
C MET A 141 1.96 -7.25 19.08
N ALA A 142 2.90 -7.56 19.97
CA ALA A 142 3.96 -8.54 19.74
C ALA A 142 3.45 -9.98 19.79
N SER A 143 2.30 -10.24 20.42
CA SER A 143 1.64 -11.55 20.41
C SER A 143 1.01 -11.91 19.06
N LEU A 144 0.85 -10.93 18.15
CA LEU A 144 0.35 -11.19 16.81
C LEU A 144 1.28 -12.16 16.06
N PRO A 145 0.73 -13.17 15.36
CA PRO A 145 1.56 -14.15 14.68
C PRO A 145 2.48 -13.45 13.67
N SER A 146 3.78 -13.69 13.77
CA SER A 146 4.75 -13.18 12.80
C SER A 146 5.63 -14.32 12.29
N MET A 147 5.16 -14.98 11.24
CA MET A 147 5.86 -16.14 10.68
C MET A 147 7.01 -15.69 9.78
N PRO A 148 8.16 -16.38 9.79
CA PRO A 148 9.15 -16.23 8.74
C PRO A 148 8.52 -16.61 7.39
N PHE A 149 9.13 -16.13 6.30
CA PHE A 149 8.70 -16.54 4.97
C PHE A 149 8.89 -18.08 4.83
N PRO A 150 7.90 -18.85 4.36
CA PRO A 150 8.03 -20.30 4.23
C PRO A 150 9.23 -20.66 3.34
N GLY A 151 10.12 -21.53 3.82
CA GLY A 151 11.37 -21.87 3.13
C GLY A 151 12.43 -20.75 3.09
N GLY A 152 12.28 -19.73 3.94
CA GLY A 152 13.31 -18.71 4.16
C GLY A 152 13.61 -17.84 2.95
N ALA A 153 14.84 -17.33 2.88
CA ALA A 153 15.27 -16.42 1.83
C ALA A 153 15.27 -17.08 0.44
N ALA A 154 15.62 -18.37 0.36
CA ALA A 154 15.73 -19.12 -0.89
C ALA A 154 14.38 -19.27 -1.61
N LEU A 155 13.30 -19.59 -0.87
CA LEU A 155 11.97 -19.74 -1.46
C LEU A 155 11.19 -18.43 -1.56
N ARG A 156 11.68 -17.34 -0.94
CA ARG A 156 11.00 -16.05 -0.94
C ARG A 156 10.65 -15.55 -2.33
N TRP A 157 11.63 -15.50 -3.23
CA TRP A 157 11.42 -14.97 -4.56
C TRP A 157 10.54 -15.88 -5.44
N PRO A 158 10.81 -17.19 -5.56
CA PRO A 158 9.94 -18.10 -6.32
C PRO A 158 8.49 -18.09 -5.86
N MET A 159 8.23 -18.12 -4.55
CA MET A 159 6.88 -18.12 -4.01
C MET A 159 6.14 -16.80 -4.24
N LEU A 160 6.84 -15.65 -4.16
CA LEU A 160 6.26 -14.36 -4.52
C LEU A 160 5.84 -14.35 -5.99
N VAL A 161 6.72 -14.77 -6.91
CA VAL A 161 6.41 -14.83 -8.34
C VAL A 161 5.21 -15.76 -8.61
N LEU A 162 5.17 -16.93 -7.99
CA LEU A 162 4.06 -17.87 -8.13
C LEU A 162 2.74 -17.28 -7.62
N ALA A 163 2.74 -16.75 -6.40
CA ALA A 163 1.56 -16.12 -5.80
C ALA A 163 1.05 -14.97 -6.68
N MET A 164 1.94 -14.13 -7.20
CA MET A 164 1.56 -13.01 -8.06
C MET A 164 0.99 -13.44 -9.40
N THR A 165 1.57 -14.46 -10.01
CA THR A 165 1.08 -14.99 -11.28
C THR A 165 -0.32 -15.56 -11.08
N TRP A 166 -0.52 -16.32 -9.99
CA TRP A 166 -1.83 -16.86 -9.62
C TRP A 166 -2.88 -15.77 -9.37
N PHE A 167 -2.58 -14.79 -8.51
CA PHE A 167 -3.52 -13.72 -8.20
C PHE A 167 -3.80 -12.80 -9.39
N SER A 168 -2.78 -12.49 -10.21
CA SER A 168 -3.00 -11.72 -11.44
C SER A 168 -3.85 -12.49 -12.45
N LEU A 169 -3.78 -13.82 -12.51
CA LEU A 169 -4.65 -14.61 -13.36
C LEU A 169 -6.09 -14.59 -12.82
N ARG A 170 -6.25 -14.79 -11.50
CA ARG A 170 -7.54 -14.74 -10.83
C ARG A 170 -8.24 -13.38 -10.99
N ASP A 171 -7.51 -12.26 -10.93
CA ASP A 171 -8.06 -10.92 -11.13
C ASP A 171 -8.51 -10.65 -12.59
N ARG A 172 -8.14 -11.51 -13.56
CA ARG A 172 -8.55 -11.42 -14.97
C ARG A 172 -9.76 -12.30 -15.33
N LEU A 173 -10.03 -13.32 -14.51
CA LEU A 173 -11.18 -14.22 -14.67
C LEU A 173 -12.41 -13.60 -14.01
#